data_AF-A0A973G6B7-F1
#
_entry.id   AF-A0A973G6B7-F1
#
_cell.length_a   1.000
_cell.length_b   1.000
_cell.length_c   1.000
_cell.angle_alpha   90.00
_cell.angle_beta   90.00
_cell.angle_gamma   90.00
#
_symmetry.space_group_name_H-M   'P 1'
#
loop_
_entity.id
_entity.type
_entity.pdbx_description
1 polymer ?
#
loop_
_entity_poly.entity_id
_entity_poly.type
_entity_poly.pdbx_seq_one_letter_code
_entity_poly.pdbx_strand_id
1 'polypeptide(L)'
;MDWGMKNRMSQLIQADGHCFFLPIDHGYFQGPTSCLEKPGETIAPLLPYCDALFVTRGVLRAAVDPAESKPIILRVSGGTSVVGKDLANESITTSIEEVIRLNASAVGISIFVGSDYERESLTNL
;
A
#
# COMPACT_ATOMS: atom_id res chain seq x y z
N MET A 1 15.07 16.80 -1.85
CA MET A 1 14.51 15.79 -2.78
C MET A 1 15.12 16.00 -4.14
N ASP A 2 15.71 14.95 -4.71
CA ASP A 2 16.12 14.96 -6.12
C ASP A 2 14.88 14.80 -7.05
N TRP A 3 15.08 14.91 -8.36
CA TRP A 3 14.03 14.98 -9.37
C TRP A 3 13.01 13.83 -9.28
N GLY A 4 13.47 12.58 -9.17
CA GLY A 4 12.59 11.41 -9.17
C GLY A 4 11.63 11.37 -7.96
N MET A 5 12.15 11.68 -6.77
CA MET A 5 11.35 11.72 -5.54
C MET A 5 10.36 12.89 -5.58
N LYS A 6 10.81 14.07 -6.05
CA LYS A 6 9.93 15.23 -6.23
C LYS A 6 8.79 14.94 -7.22
N ASN A 7 9.10 14.30 -8.34
CA ASN A 7 8.11 13.91 -9.35
C ASN A 7 7.05 12.97 -8.75
N ARG A 8 7.46 11.88 -8.08
CA ARG A 8 6.53 10.94 -7.45
C ARG A 8 5.67 11.59 -6.37
N MET A 9 6.26 12.43 -5.52
CA MET A 9 5.51 13.15 -4.50
C MET A 9 4.49 14.13 -5.07
N SER A 10 4.80 14.80 -6.18
CA SER A 10 3.86 15.74 -6.84
C SER A 10 2.65 15.06 -7.48
N GLN A 11 2.68 13.74 -7.65
CA GLN A 11 1.51 12.96 -8.08
C GLN A 11 0.57 12.65 -6.91
N LEU A 12 1.13 12.52 -5.69
CA LEU A 12 0.38 12.20 -4.47
C LEU A 12 -0.20 13.46 -3.83
N ILE A 13 0.66 14.47 -3.61
CA ILE A 13 0.32 15.73 -2.96
C ILE A 13 -0.19 16.70 -4.01
N GLN A 14 -1.47 17.06 -3.91
CA GLN A 14 -2.15 17.95 -4.84
C GLN A 14 -1.74 19.42 -4.61
N ALA A 15 -2.23 20.31 -5.49
CA ALA A 15 -1.88 21.73 -5.46
C ALA A 15 -2.26 22.45 -4.16
N ASP A 16 -3.22 21.92 -3.41
CA ASP A 16 -3.64 22.40 -2.09
C ASP A 16 -2.71 21.94 -0.95
N GLY A 17 -1.70 21.12 -1.25
CA GLY A 17 -0.75 20.57 -0.27
C GLY A 17 -1.23 19.31 0.44
N HIS A 18 -2.37 18.73 0.04
CA HIS A 18 -2.96 17.55 0.67
C HIS A 18 -2.93 16.32 -0.26
N CYS A 19 -3.12 15.14 0.34
CA CYS A 19 -3.28 13.87 -0.37
C CYS A 19 -4.37 13.06 0.34
N PHE A 20 -5.45 12.77 -0.37
CA PHE A 20 -6.47 11.82 0.05
C PHE A 20 -6.26 10.49 -0.68
N PHE A 21 -5.75 9.48 0.02
CA PHE A 21 -5.53 8.16 -0.54
C PHE A 21 -6.52 7.13 0.01
N LEU A 22 -6.87 6.14 -0.80
CA LEU A 22 -7.81 5.08 -0.46
C LEU A 22 -7.06 3.78 -0.12
N PRO A 23 -7.05 3.34 1.15
CA PRO A 23 -6.41 2.08 1.55
C PRO A 23 -7.32 0.86 1.36
N ILE A 24 -6.82 -0.11 0.59
CA ILE A 24 -7.49 -1.41 0.34
C ILE A 24 -6.53 -2.60 0.51
N ASP A 25 -5.46 -2.41 1.28
CA ASP A 25 -4.41 -3.42 1.50
C ASP A 25 -4.81 -4.51 2.52
N HIS A 26 -5.87 -4.28 3.31
CA HIS A 26 -6.30 -5.12 4.45
C HIS A 26 -6.40 -6.63 4.19
N GLY A 27 -6.72 -7.03 2.96
CA GLY A 27 -6.85 -8.45 2.60
C GLY A 27 -5.58 -9.26 2.85
N TYR A 28 -4.40 -8.62 2.93
CA TYR A 28 -3.13 -9.32 3.17
C TYR A 28 -3.10 -10.05 4.52
N PHE A 29 -3.76 -9.51 5.55
CA PHE A 29 -3.83 -10.11 6.88
C PHE A 29 -5.23 -10.62 7.25
N GLN A 30 -6.29 -9.96 6.74
CA GLN A 30 -7.67 -10.33 7.06
C GLN A 30 -8.19 -11.50 6.21
N GLY A 31 -7.55 -11.81 5.08
CA GLY A 31 -8.09 -12.75 4.10
C GLY A 31 -9.18 -12.11 3.23
N PRO A 32 -10.21 -12.85 2.78
CA PRO A 32 -11.31 -12.32 1.98
C PRO A 32 -12.13 -11.29 2.78
N THR A 33 -11.69 -10.04 2.77
CA THR A 33 -12.37 -8.92 3.44
C THR A 33 -13.67 -8.61 2.72
N SER A 34 -14.76 -8.46 3.48
CA SER A 34 -16.06 -8.06 2.94
C SER A 34 -15.94 -6.80 2.09
N CYS A 35 -16.62 -6.80 0.95
CA CYS A 35 -16.56 -5.74 -0.08
C CYS A 35 -15.23 -5.65 -0.84
N LEU A 36 -14.20 -6.46 -0.53
CA LEU A 36 -12.94 -6.52 -1.30
C LEU A 36 -12.72 -7.90 -1.92
N GLU A 37 -13.79 -8.69 -2.10
CA GLU A 37 -13.76 -9.95 -2.85
C GLU A 37 -13.40 -9.70 -4.31
N LYS A 38 -13.81 -8.53 -4.83
CA LYS A 38 -13.45 -8.02 -6.15
C LYS A 38 -12.95 -6.57 -6.08
N PRO A 39 -11.71 -6.34 -5.64
CA PRO A 39 -11.22 -5.01 -5.29
C PRO A 39 -11.40 -3.97 -6.40
N GLY A 40 -11.12 -4.35 -7.66
CA GLY A 40 -11.26 -3.46 -8.81
C GLY A 40 -12.69 -2.96 -9.03
N GLU A 41 -13.67 -3.86 -8.98
CA GLU A 41 -15.09 -3.50 -9.11
C GLU A 41 -15.53 -2.58 -7.96
N THR A 42 -15.08 -2.87 -6.73
CA THR A 42 -15.42 -2.09 -5.54
C THR A 42 -14.87 -0.67 -5.60
N ILE A 43 -13.61 -0.50 -6.02
CA ILE A 43 -12.97 0.83 -6.00
C ILE A 43 -13.34 1.69 -7.20
N ALA A 44 -13.75 1.11 -8.33
CA ALA A 44 -14.04 1.84 -9.57
C ALA A 44 -14.89 3.11 -9.37
N PRO A 45 -16.04 3.10 -8.66
CA PRO A 45 -16.83 4.31 -8.43
C PRO A 45 -16.17 5.31 -7.46
N LEU A 46 -15.18 4.89 -6.69
CA LEU A 46 -14.49 5.71 -5.69
C LEU A 46 -13.24 6.40 -6.24
N LEU A 47 -12.64 5.86 -7.32
CA LEU A 47 -11.41 6.42 -7.92
C LEU A 47 -11.48 7.92 -8.21
N PRO A 48 -12.59 8.50 -8.72
CA PRO A 48 -12.66 9.94 -8.97
C PRO A 48 -12.48 10.81 -7.73
N TYR A 49 -12.68 10.25 -6.53
CA TYR A 49 -12.67 10.98 -5.26
C TYR A 49 -11.37 10.80 -4.46
N CYS A 50 -10.36 10.11 -5.01
CA CYS A 50 -9.06 9.96 -4.38
C CYS A 50 -7.87 10.32 -5.27
N ASP A 51 -6.80 10.74 -4.62
CA ASP A 51 -5.54 11.13 -5.23
C ASP A 51 -4.62 9.93 -5.46
N ALA A 52 -4.74 8.89 -4.62
CA ALA A 52 -3.90 7.71 -4.67
C ALA A 52 -4.58 6.46 -4.12
N LEU A 53 -4.05 5.30 -4.47
CA LEU A 53 -4.45 4.00 -3.91
C LEU A 53 -3.34 3.45 -3.03
N PHE A 54 -3.70 2.97 -1.83
CA PHE A 54 -2.79 2.19 -0.98
C PHE A 54 -3.17 0.71 -1.07
N VAL A 55 -2.28 -0.10 -1.66
CA VAL A 55 -2.59 -1.47 -2.10
C VAL A 55 -1.43 -2.44 -1.82
N THR A 56 -1.74 -3.74 -1.74
CA THR A 56 -0.71 -4.77 -1.80
C THR A 56 -0.29 -5.06 -3.24
N ARG A 57 0.92 -5.61 -3.40
CA ARG A 57 1.44 -6.06 -4.70
C ARG A 57 0.49 -7.01 -5.44
N GLY A 58 -0.15 -7.93 -4.71
CA GLY A 58 -1.08 -8.91 -5.29
C GLY A 58 -2.34 -8.24 -5.83
N VAL A 59 -2.98 -7.38 -5.02
CA VAL A 59 -4.20 -6.66 -5.41
C VAL A 59 -3.93 -5.74 -6.58
N LEU A 60 -2.82 -4.99 -6.57
CA LEU A 60 -2.44 -4.10 -7.67
C LEU A 60 -2.37 -4.85 -9.01
N ARG A 61 -1.67 -5.98 -9.05
CA ARG A 61 -1.47 -6.76 -10.28
C ARG A 61 -2.73 -7.46 -10.78
N ALA A 62 -3.57 -7.91 -9.86
CA ALA A 62 -4.70 -8.77 -10.19
C ALA A 62 -6.00 -8.01 -10.44
N ALA A 63 -6.16 -6.81 -9.86
CA ALA A 63 -7.47 -6.18 -9.77
C ALA A 63 -7.51 -4.68 -10.11
N VAL A 64 -6.37 -4.01 -10.27
CA VAL A 64 -6.33 -2.58 -10.62
C VAL A 64 -5.96 -2.44 -12.10
N ASP A 65 -6.79 -1.73 -12.87
CA ASP A 65 -6.49 -1.45 -14.28
C ASP A 65 -5.25 -0.55 -14.39
N PRO A 66 -4.17 -0.97 -15.08
CA PRO A 66 -2.98 -0.16 -15.25
C PRO A 66 -3.19 1.10 -16.11
N ALA A 67 -4.21 1.14 -16.96
CA ALA A 67 -4.48 2.29 -17.85
C ALA A 67 -5.25 3.42 -17.16
N GLU A 68 -6.09 3.09 -16.16
CA GLU A 68 -6.97 4.04 -15.47
C GLU A 68 -6.61 4.20 -13.98
N SER A 69 -5.40 3.81 -13.59
CA SER A 69 -4.98 3.81 -12.20
C SER A 69 -4.66 5.21 -11.65
N LYS A 70 -4.81 5.35 -10.33
CA LYS A 70 -4.25 6.46 -9.57
C LYS A 70 -2.79 6.19 -9.20
N PRO A 71 -2.02 7.21 -8.82
CA PRO A 71 -0.74 7.03 -8.14
C PRO A 71 -0.80 5.97 -7.03
N ILE A 72 0.22 5.11 -6.96
CA ILE A 72 0.22 3.95 -6.07
C ILE A 72 1.12 4.19 -4.85
N ILE A 73 0.57 3.90 -3.68
CA ILE A 73 1.29 3.67 -2.42
C ILE A 73 1.31 2.16 -2.19
N LEU A 74 2.48 1.54 -2.25
CA LEU A 74 2.57 0.08 -2.18
C LEU A 74 2.82 -0.38 -0.74
N ARG A 75 1.96 -1.25 -0.21
CA ARG A 75 2.24 -2.00 1.04
C ARG A 75 3.48 -2.88 0.81
N VAL A 76 4.53 -2.64 1.60
CA VAL A 76 5.78 -3.41 1.50
C VAL A 76 6.08 -4.27 2.73
N SER A 77 5.39 -4.06 3.85
CA SER A 77 5.43 -4.96 5.02
C SER A 77 4.23 -5.90 5.06
N GLY A 78 4.35 -7.03 5.77
CA GLY A 78 3.27 -7.99 5.95
C GLY A 78 3.80 -9.37 6.35
N GLY A 79 3.11 -10.44 5.95
CA GLY A 79 3.49 -11.82 6.28
C GLY A 79 2.77 -12.37 7.52
N THR A 80 1.83 -11.61 8.09
CA THR A 80 0.96 -12.03 9.19
C THR A 80 -0.48 -12.22 8.69
N SER A 81 -1.31 -12.87 9.51
CA SER A 81 -2.75 -12.95 9.29
C SER A 81 -3.50 -13.00 10.62
N VAL A 82 -4.80 -12.71 10.57
CA VAL A 82 -5.71 -12.79 11.73
C VAL A 82 -5.84 -14.20 12.31
N VAL A 83 -5.37 -15.23 11.59
CA VAL A 83 -5.29 -16.61 12.08
C VAL A 83 -4.05 -16.82 12.95
N GLY A 84 -3.01 -15.99 12.77
CA GLY A 84 -1.78 -16.02 13.53
C GLY A 84 -1.93 -15.49 14.96
N LYS A 85 -0.86 -15.62 15.74
CA LYS A 85 -0.84 -15.19 17.16
C LYS A 85 -0.76 -13.68 17.34
N ASP A 86 -0.02 -13.01 16.47
CA ASP A 86 0.25 -11.58 16.57
C ASP A 86 0.41 -10.98 15.17
N LEU A 87 -0.33 -9.90 14.90
CA LEU A 87 -0.27 -9.17 13.64
C LEU A 87 0.97 -8.28 13.53
N ALA A 88 1.62 -7.95 14.66
CA ALA A 88 2.80 -7.11 14.71
C ALA A 88 4.08 -7.79 14.18
N ASN A 89 4.06 -9.12 14.04
CA ASN A 89 5.17 -9.93 13.51
C ASN A 89 5.31 -9.83 11.98
N GLU A 90 5.30 -8.60 11.45
CA GLU A 90 5.46 -8.34 10.02
C GLU A 90 6.93 -8.29 9.61
N SER A 91 7.21 -8.65 8.37
CA SER A 91 8.51 -8.48 7.71
C SER A 91 8.35 -7.78 6.37
N ILE A 92 9.46 -7.42 5.72
CA ILE A 92 9.45 -6.88 4.36
C ILE A 92 9.05 -7.98 3.37
N THR A 93 8.04 -7.69 2.57
CA THR A 93 7.44 -8.63 1.59
C THR A 93 7.76 -8.28 0.14
N THR A 94 8.28 -7.07 -0.11
CA THR A 94 8.52 -6.54 -1.46
C THR A 94 9.83 -5.76 -1.54
N SER A 95 10.65 -6.03 -2.56
CA SER A 95 11.92 -5.33 -2.79
C SER A 95 11.73 -4.00 -3.52
N ILE A 96 12.72 -3.12 -3.47
CA ILE A 96 12.70 -1.83 -4.16
C ILE A 96 12.65 -2.00 -5.68
N GLU A 97 13.29 -3.02 -6.25
CA GLU A 97 13.21 -3.34 -7.68
C GLU A 97 11.77 -3.62 -8.11
N GLU A 98 11.00 -4.32 -7.27
CA GLU A 98 9.58 -4.60 -7.53
C GLU A 98 8.72 -3.34 -7.35
N VAL A 99 9.01 -2.49 -6.37
CA VAL A 99 8.36 -1.18 -6.19
C VAL A 99 8.54 -0.31 -7.45
N ILE A 100 9.76 -0.25 -7.97
CA ILE A 100 10.07 0.49 -9.20
C ILE A 100 9.39 -0.15 -10.42
N ARG A 101 9.44 -1.48 -10.55
CA ARG A 101 8.79 -2.21 -11.66
C ARG A 101 7.28 -1.94 -11.72
N LEU A 102 6.64 -1.78 -10.56
CA LEU A 102 5.21 -1.48 -10.45
C LEU A 102 4.88 0.01 -10.54
N ASN A 103 5.88 0.85 -10.81
CA ASN A 103 5.75 2.29 -10.91
C ASN A 103 5.07 2.92 -9.68
N ALA A 104 5.33 2.39 -8.49
CA ALA A 104 4.78 2.97 -7.27
C ALA A 104 5.37 4.36 -7.00
N SER A 105 4.52 5.27 -6.52
CA SER A 105 4.90 6.64 -6.15
C SER A 105 5.47 6.70 -4.73
N ALA A 106 4.97 5.84 -3.83
CA ALA A 106 5.46 5.70 -2.46
C ALA A 106 5.31 4.26 -1.97
N VAL A 107 5.90 3.98 -0.82
CA VAL A 107 5.76 2.71 -0.10
C VAL A 107 5.18 2.94 1.29
N GLY A 108 4.43 1.97 1.79
CA GLY A 108 3.88 1.97 3.13
C GLY A 108 4.36 0.75 3.92
N ILE A 109 4.82 1.02 5.13
CA ILE A 109 5.35 0.04 6.09
C ILE A 109 4.68 0.22 7.45
N SER A 110 4.34 -0.88 8.11
CA SER A 110 3.86 -0.88 9.49
C SER A 110 5.05 -0.86 10.45
N ILE A 111 4.93 -0.07 11.52
CA ILE A 111 5.81 -0.15 12.70
C ILE A 111 4.94 -0.40 13.93
N PHE A 112 5.42 -1.24 14.85
CA PHE A 112 4.65 -1.66 16.02
C PHE A 112 5.43 -1.36 17.31
N VAL A 113 5.46 -0.08 17.64
CA VAL A 113 6.10 0.43 18.87
C VAL A 113 5.41 -0.16 20.10
N GLY A 114 6.19 -0.69 21.04
CA GLY A 114 5.73 -1.36 22.25
C GLY A 114 5.30 -2.82 22.09
N SER A 115 5.38 -3.40 20.88
CA SER A 115 5.15 -4.83 20.67
C SER A 115 6.40 -5.67 20.95
N ASP A 116 6.23 -6.99 21.09
CA ASP A 116 7.35 -7.95 21.15
C ASP A 116 8.23 -7.90 19.88
N TYR A 117 7.73 -7.31 18.79
CA TYR A 117 8.38 -7.19 17.48
C TYR A 117 8.82 -5.76 17.15
N GLU A 118 8.81 -4.82 18.13
CA GLU A 118 9.18 -3.42 17.92
C GLU A 118 10.52 -3.27 17.19
N ARG A 119 11.57 -3.93 17.70
CA ARG A 119 12.92 -3.87 17.12
C ARG A 119 12.90 -4.27 15.64
N GLU A 120 12.26 -5.39 15.32
CA GLU A 120 12.21 -5.90 13.94
C GLU A 120 11.46 -4.92 13.03
N SER A 121 10.28 -4.47 13.46
CA SER A 121 9.46 -3.53 12.69
C SER A 121 10.17 -2.19 12.44
N LEU A 122 10.95 -1.70 13.42
CA LEU A 122 11.77 -0.49 13.27
C LEU A 122 13.01 -0.72 12.39
N THR A 123 13.59 -1.91 12.39
CA THR A 123 14.78 -2.23 11.56
C THR A 123 14.40 -2.38 10.08
N ASN A 124 13.11 -2.54 9.78
CA ASN A 124 12.61 -2.60 8.41
C ASN A 124 12.51 -1.22 7.72
N LEU A 125 12.62 -0.10 8.46
CA LEU A 125 12.66 1.28 7.93
C LEU A 125 13.99 1.61 7.24
#